data_AF-A0A7X9UM92-F1
#
_entry.id   AF-A0A7X9UM92-F1
#
_cell.length_a   1.000
_cell.length_b   1.000
_cell.length_c   1.000
_cell.angle_alpha   90.00
_cell.angle_beta   90.00
_cell.angle_gamma   90.00
#
_symmetry.space_group_name_H-M   'P 1'
#
loop_
_entity.id
_entity.type
_entity.pdbx_description
1 polymer ?
#
loop_
_entity_poly.entity_id
_entity_poly.type
_entity_poly.pdbx_seq_one_letter_code
_entity_poly.pdbx_strand_id
1 'polypeptide(L)'
;MTGRVLSVNGNTITLALLEVEDTSSPSMEWRDTGMEMKLSISDDVTITEGMGTPRSGNSSPSANSSIPVSDLQKEDIVMVWYKDNTETVERVMVVQ
;
A
#
# COMPACT_ATOMS: atom_id res chain seq x y z
N MET A 1 3.84 2.60 6.34
CA MET A 1 4.04 1.13 6.43
C MET A 1 3.82 0.52 5.06
N THR A 2 4.55 -0.52 4.67
CA THR A 2 4.36 -1.19 3.37
C THR A 2 4.08 -2.67 3.57
N GLY A 3 3.16 -3.23 2.79
CA GLY A 3 2.85 -4.64 2.81
C GLY A 3 2.34 -5.16 1.47
N ARG A 4 2.46 -6.46 1.26
CA ARG A 4 1.96 -7.17 0.08
C ARG A 4 0.66 -7.90 0.42
N VAL A 5 -0.37 -7.75 -0.39
CA VAL A 5 -1.67 -8.37 -0.19
C VAL A 5 -1.57 -9.89 -0.33
N LEU A 6 -1.90 -10.62 0.73
CA LEU A 6 -2.01 -12.08 0.74
C LEU A 6 -3.45 -12.52 0.49
N SER A 7 -4.41 -11.80 1.07
CA SER A 7 -5.85 -12.07 0.92
C SER A 7 -6.70 -10.86 1.29
N VAL A 8 -7.91 -10.80 0.72
CA VAL A 8 -8.93 -9.79 1.00
C VAL A 8 -10.21 -10.52 1.42
N ASN A 9 -10.77 -10.13 2.56
CA ASN A 9 -12.02 -10.66 3.09
C ASN A 9 -12.90 -9.51 3.59
N GLY A 10 -13.83 -9.09 2.72
CA GLY A 10 -14.62 -7.87 2.94
C GLY A 10 -13.71 -6.67 3.13
N ASN A 11 -13.88 -5.96 4.25
CA ASN A 11 -13.05 -4.81 4.64
C ASN A 11 -11.73 -5.17 5.32
N THR A 12 -11.43 -6.46 5.48
CA THR A 12 -10.19 -6.90 6.12
C THR A 12 -9.21 -7.45 5.10
N ILE A 13 -8.00 -6.92 5.09
CA ILE A 13 -6.91 -7.40 4.25
C ILE A 13 -5.83 -8.05 5.11
N THR A 14 -5.22 -9.11 4.59
CA THR A 14 -4.04 -9.73 5.19
C THR A 14 -2.83 -9.35 4.36
N LEU A 15 -1.83 -8.76 4.99
CA LEU A 15 -0.62 -8.23 4.38
C LEU A 15 0.61 -8.99 4.88
N ALA A 16 1.52 -9.37 3.98
CA ALA A 16 2.90 -9.68 4.34
C ALA A 16 3.69 -8.37 4.47
N LEU A 17 4.36 -8.15 5.59
CA LEU A 17 5.06 -6.89 5.82
C LEU A 17 6.33 -6.84 4.99
N LEU A 18 6.49 -5.73 4.27
CA LEU A 18 7.62 -5.48 3.40
C LEU A 18 8.51 -4.40 4.01
N GLU A 19 9.81 -4.63 3.97
CA GLU A 19 10.82 -3.63 4.27
C GLU A 19 11.57 -3.23 3.00
N VAL A 20 11.91 -1.94 2.88
CA VAL A 20 12.82 -1.48 1.82
C VAL A 20 14.19 -1.99 2.16
N GLU A 21 14.78 -2.77 1.26
CA GLU A 21 16.21 -2.98 1.32
C GLU A 21 16.89 -1.74 0.75
N ASP A 22 17.63 -1.04 1.60
CA ASP A 22 18.39 0.15 1.22
C ASP A 22 19.62 -0.28 0.43
N THR A 23 19.38 -0.79 -0.79
CA THR A 23 20.44 -0.98 -1.77
C THR A 23 20.70 0.40 -2.36
N SER A 24 21.96 0.79 -2.52
CA SER A 24 22.36 2.06 -3.14
C SER A 24 21.96 2.22 -4.62
N SER A 25 20.98 1.44 -5.08
CA SER A 25 20.43 1.38 -6.42
C SER A 25 19.16 2.22 -6.53
N PRO A 26 18.85 2.79 -7.71
CA PRO A 26 17.65 3.58 -7.94
C PRO A 26 16.35 2.74 -7.99
N SER A 27 16.43 1.43 -7.76
CA SER A 27 15.29 0.51 -7.70
C SER A 27 14.97 0.19 -6.25
N MET A 28 13.78 0.58 -5.81
CA MET A 28 13.26 0.23 -4.49
C MET A 28 12.97 -1.27 -4.47
N GLU A 29 13.81 -2.06 -3.81
CA GLU A 29 13.60 -3.49 -3.61
C GLU A 29 12.87 -3.72 -2.29
N TRP A 30 11.76 -4.46 -2.37
CA TRP A 30 10.96 -4.84 -1.21
C TRP A 30 11.29 -6.26 -0.79
N ARG A 31 11.69 -6.44 0.47
CA ARG A 31 11.88 -7.77 1.06
C ARG A 31 10.74 -8.12 2.00
N ASP A 32 10.31 -9.38 1.92
CA ASP A 32 9.36 -9.95 2.88
C ASP A 32 10.06 -10.14 4.23
N THR A 33 9.45 -9.60 5.29
CA THR A 33 9.96 -9.71 6.65
C THR A 33 9.59 -11.04 7.33
N GLY A 34 8.68 -11.82 6.72
CA GLY A 34 8.07 -13.01 7.32
C GLY A 34 6.97 -12.69 8.34
N MET A 35 6.64 -11.42 8.54
CA MET A 35 5.54 -10.99 9.41
C MET A 35 4.27 -10.79 8.60
N GLU A 36 3.15 -11.28 9.14
CA GLU A 36 1.82 -11.02 8.58
C GLU A 36 1.05 -10.03 9.46
N MET A 37 0.31 -9.13 8.82
CA MET A 37 -0.59 -8.20 9.51
C MET A 37 -1.98 -8.26 8.92
N LYS A 38 -2.97 -8.36 9.79
CA LYS A 38 -4.38 -8.24 9.43
C LYS A 38 -4.81 -6.79 9.64
N LEU A 39 -5.19 -6.11 8.56
CA LEU A 39 -5.61 -4.71 8.56
C LEU A 39 -7.10 -4.62 8.24
N SER A 40 -7.88 -4.06 9.16
CA SER A 40 -9.29 -3.73 8.90
C SER A 40 -9.38 -2.29 8.41
N ILE A 41 -9.78 -2.14 7.15
CA ILE A 41 -9.93 -0.84 6.49
C ILE A 41 -11.37 -0.37 6.68
N SER A 42 -11.55 0.79 7.32
CA SER A 42 -12.87 1.41 7.47
C SER A 42 -13.40 1.89 6.12
N ASP A 43 -14.72 1.93 5.95
CA ASP A 43 -15.37 2.35 4.70
C ASP A 43 -15.01 3.79 4.27
N ASP A 44 -14.61 4.63 5.24
CA ASP A 44 -14.20 6.02 5.00
C ASP A 44 -12.77 6.16 4.45
N VAL A 45 -11.99 5.07 4.40
CA VAL A 45 -10.60 5.11 3.91
C VAL A 45 -10.59 5.08 2.40
N THR A 46 -10.05 6.13 1.80
CA THR A 46 -9.82 6.20 0.36
C THR A 46 -8.55 5.43 0.00
N ILE A 47 -8.66 4.40 -0.85
CA ILE A 47 -7.51 3.70 -1.43
C ILE A 47 -7.22 4.32 -2.79
N THR A 48 -6.08 4.99 -2.92
CA THR A 48 -5.67 5.60 -4.19
C THR A 48 -4.73 4.68 -4.95
N GLU A 49 -4.99 4.46 -6.23
CA GLU A 49 -4.01 3.83 -7.11
C GLU A 49 -2.92 4.86 -7.46
N GLY A 50 -1.66 4.59 -7.11
CA GLY A 50 -0.55 5.52 -7.31
C GLY A 50 0.51 4.91 -8.21
N MET A 51 0.60 5.39 -9.45
CA MET A 51 1.72 5.05 -10.34
C MET A 51 3.04 5.41 -9.64
N GLY A 52 3.96 4.45 -9.65
CA GLY A 52 5.16 4.40 -8.81
C GLY A 52 6.00 5.67 -8.73
N THR A 53 6.89 5.66 -7.73
CA THR A 53 7.85 6.73 -7.37
C THR A 53 8.19 7.68 -8.52
N PRO A 54 8.14 9.01 -8.32
CA PRO A 54 8.36 9.97 -9.40
C PRO A 54 9.78 9.85 -9.95
N ARG A 55 9.93 9.14 -11.07
CA ARG A 55 11.10 9.26 -11.93
C ARG A 55 10.97 10.62 -12.62
N SER A 56 11.83 11.56 -12.22
CA SER A 56 12.04 12.89 -12.81
C SER A 56 11.54 13.00 -14.25
N GLY A 57 10.36 13.57 -14.44
CA GLY A 57 9.75 13.69 -15.77
C GLY A 57 8.27 14.04 -15.71
N ASN A 58 7.97 15.31 -15.44
CA ASN A 58 6.78 16.06 -15.88
C ASN A 58 5.46 15.31 -16.12
N SER A 59 5.04 14.46 -15.20
CA SER A 59 3.70 13.88 -15.15
C SER A 59 3.12 14.22 -13.79
N SER A 60 2.13 15.11 -13.78
CA SER A 60 1.30 15.34 -12.60
C SER A 60 0.76 13.98 -12.13
N PRO A 61 0.91 13.59 -10.85
CA PRO A 61 0.32 12.37 -10.33
C PRO A 61 -1.19 12.60 -10.19
N SER A 62 -1.91 12.62 -11.30
CA SER A 62 -3.38 12.64 -11.30
C SER A 62 -3.88 11.22 -11.48
N ALA A 63 -3.61 10.36 -10.50
CA ALA A 63 -4.32 9.09 -10.37
C ALA A 63 -5.31 9.25 -9.21
N ASN A 64 -6.39 9.98 -9.47
CA ASN A 64 -7.56 10.11 -8.59
C ASN A 64 -8.45 8.86 -8.64
N SER A 65 -7.92 7.71 -9.07
CA SER A 65 -8.69 6.47 -9.10
C SER A 65 -8.73 5.91 -7.68
N SER A 66 -9.81 6.20 -6.97
CA SER A 66 -10.12 5.51 -5.72
C SER A 66 -10.66 4.13 -6.08
N ILE A 67 -10.01 3.08 -5.59
CA ILE A 67 -10.53 1.71 -5.73
C ILE A 67 -11.10 1.22 -4.39
N PRO A 68 -12.13 0.37 -4.38
CA PRO A 68 -12.61 -0.22 -3.14
C PRO A 68 -11.66 -1.32 -2.65
N VAL A 69 -11.71 -1.62 -1.34
CA VAL A 69 -10.89 -2.69 -0.72
C VAL A 69 -11.09 -4.04 -1.41
N SER A 70 -12.32 -4.31 -1.88
CA SER A 70 -12.70 -5.54 -2.59
C SER A 70 -11.94 -5.75 -3.89
N ASP A 71 -11.43 -4.67 -4.49
CA ASP A 71 -10.77 -4.71 -5.78
C ASP A 71 -9.25 -4.90 -5.65
N LEU A 72 -8.72 -4.91 -4.42
CA LEU A 72 -7.32 -5.27 -4.15
C LEU A 72 -7.07 -6.72 -4.54
N GLN A 73 -5.99 -6.95 -5.29
CA GLN A 73 -5.58 -8.25 -5.76
C GLN A 73 -4.46 -8.83 -4.89
N LYS A 74 -4.36 -10.16 -4.90
CA LYS A 74 -3.22 -10.84 -4.29
C LYS A 74 -1.93 -10.39 -4.99
N GLU A 75 -0.86 -10.22 -4.21
CA GLU A 75 0.44 -9.69 -4.60
C GLU A 75 0.51 -8.16 -4.81
N ASP A 76 -0.62 -7.43 -4.72
CA ASP A 76 -0.58 -5.96 -4.74
C ASP A 76 0.28 -5.43 -3.59
N ILE A 77 1.14 -4.45 -3.89
CA ILE A 77 1.91 -3.76 -2.87
C ILE A 77 1.12 -2.54 -2.42
N VAL A 78 0.81 -2.47 -1.13
CA VAL A 78 0.09 -1.35 -0.54
C VAL A 78 0.97 -0.61 0.45
N MET A 79 0.95 0.72 0.37
CA MET A 79 1.49 1.61 1.36
C MET A 79 0.36 2.14 2.23
N VAL A 80 0.47 1.98 3.54
CA VAL A 80 -0.52 2.35 4.54
C VAL A 80 0.03 3.48 5.40
N TRP A 81 -0.72 4.57 5.50
CA TRP A 81 -0.49 5.68 6.42
C TRP A 81 -1.52 5.64 7.53
N TYR A 82 -1.05 5.82 8.77
CA TYR A 82 -1.89 5.94 9.94
C TYR A 82 -1.99 7.41 10.34
N LYS A 83 -3.12 7.78 10.95
CA LYS A 83 -3.27 9.09 11.55
C LYS A 83 -2.31 9.24 12.74
N ASP A 84 -1.72 10.42 12.88
CA ASP A 84 -0.72 10.68 13.92
C ASP A 84 -1.21 10.27 15.32
N ASN A 85 -0.39 9.46 15.98
CA ASN A 85 -0.64 8.92 17.32
C ASN A 85 -1.89 8.02 17.43
N THR A 86 -2.37 7.41 16.33
CA THR A 86 -3.44 6.42 16.37
C THR A 86 -3.14 5.19 15.51
N GLU A 87 -3.92 4.13 15.69
CA GLU A 87 -3.92 2.93 14.85
C GLU A 87 -4.94 3.04 13.70
N THR A 88 -5.50 4.23 13.49
CA THR A 88 -6.50 4.48 12.46
C THR A 88 -5.81 4.68 11.13
N VAL A 89 -6.14 3.85 10.14
CA VAL A 89 -5.67 4.03 8.77
C VAL A 89 -6.24 5.35 8.22
N GLU A 90 -5.36 6.25 7.81
CA GLU A 90 -5.74 7.51 7.17
C GLU A 90 -5.84 7.32 5.65
N ARG A 91 -4.85 6.64 5.05
CA ARG A 91 -4.73 6.47 3.60
C ARG A 91 -4.06 5.16 3.24
N VAL A 92 -4.49 4.59 2.13
CA VAL A 92 -3.81 3.44 1.51
C VAL A 92 -3.51 3.79 0.07
N MET A 93 -2.31 3.44 -0.39
CA MET A 93 -1.90 3.60 -1.78
C MET A 93 -1.49 2.25 -2.34
N VAL A 94 -1.99 1.91 -3.52
CA VAL A 94 -1.53 0.73 -4.25
C VAL A 94 -0.41 1.14 -5.19
N VAL A 95 0.69 0.38 -5.15
CA VAL A 95 1.85 0.51 -6.03
C VAL A 95 1.89 -0.72 -6.92
N GLN A 96 1.67 -0.52 -8.22
CA GLN A 96 1.81 -1.56 -9.26
C GLN A 96 3.17 -1.47 -9.94
#